data_AF-A0A2I0XF78-F1
#
_entry.id   AF-A0A2I0XF78-F1
#
_cell.length_a   1.000
_cell.length_b   1.000
_cell.length_c   1.000
_cell.angle_alpha   90.00
_cell.angle_beta   90.00
_cell.angle_gamma   90.00
#
_symmetry.space_group_name_H-M   'P 1'
#
loop_
_entity.id
_entity.type
_entity.pdbx_description
1 polymer ?
#
loop_
_entity_poly.entity_id
_entity_poly.type
_entity_poly.pdbx_seq_one_letter_code
_entity_poly.pdbx_strand_id
1 'polypeptide(L)' 'MEQAYDSMGWLALRKVLVYFYFSSKFLDLLLNCVLDPKFCILINGKKSDWIEAKSGFR' A
#
# COMPACT_ATOMS: atom_id res chain seq x y z
N MET A 1 9.63 -14.15 -9.45
CA MET A 1 9.11 -13.56 -8.20
C MET A 1 7.60 -13.54 -8.31
N GLU A 2 6.92 -14.50 -7.67
CA GLU A 2 5.46 -14.41 -7.52
C GLU A 2 5.15 -13.39 -6.41
N GLN A 3 4.12 -12.58 -6.61
CA GLN A 3 3.57 -11.67 -5.60
C GLN A 3 4.57 -10.68 -4.96
N ALA A 4 5.50 -10.14 -5.76
CA ALA A 4 6.53 -9.21 -5.29
C ALA A 4 5.97 -7.99 -4.52
N TYR A 5 4.78 -7.52 -4.90
CA TYR A 5 4.11 -6.40 -4.23
C TYR A 5 3.41 -6.79 -2.94
N ASP A 6 2.88 -8.02 -2.85
CA ASP A 6 2.22 -8.51 -1.63
C ASP A 6 3.25 -8.77 -0.51
N SER A 7 4.46 -9.18 -0.91
CA SER A 7 5.60 -9.46 -0.03
C SER A 7 6.49 -8.23 0.23
N MET A 8 6.14 -7.04 -0.30
CA MET A 8 6.98 -5.87 -0.13
C MET A 8 6.92 -5.35 1.32
N GLY A 9 8.08 -5.19 1.96
CA GLY A 9 8.18 -4.51 3.24
C GLY A 9 8.05 -2.99 3.06
N TRP A 10 6.94 -2.39 3.48
CA TRP A 10 6.74 -0.94 3.35
C TRP A 10 7.78 -0.08 4.07
N LEU A 11 8.38 -0.61 5.14
CA LEU A 11 9.52 0.01 5.80
C LEU A 11 10.74 0.14 4.88
N ALA A 12 10.99 -0.85 4.02
CA ALA A 12 12.05 -0.79 3.03
C ALA A 12 11.74 0.25 1.95
N LEU A 13 10.48 0.31 1.49
CA LEU A 13 10.03 1.32 0.54
C LEU A 13 10.24 2.74 1.08
N ARG A 14 9.86 3.00 2.34
CA ARG A 14 10.11 4.29 3.01
C ARG A 14 11.60 4.65 2.99
N LYS A 15 12.48 3.71 3.35
CA LYS A 15 13.93 3.95 3.39
C LYS A 15 14.49 4.29 1.99
N VAL A 16 14.05 3.58 0.96
CA VAL A 16 14.47 3.83 -0.43
C VAL A 16 14.03 5.22 -0.89
N LEU A 17 12.78 5.59 -0.64
CA LEU A 17 12.28 6.91 -1.03
C LEU A 17 13.01 8.06 -0.30
N VAL A 18 13.35 7.88 0.98
CA VAL A 18 14.19 8.85 1.72
C VAL A 18 15.60 8.91 1.14
N TYR A 19 16.20 7.77 0.80
CA TYR A 19 17.54 7.69 0.20
C TYR A 19 17.62 8.44 -1.14
N PHE A 20 16.55 8.42 -1.93
CA PHE A 20 16.45 9.17 -3.19
C PHE A 20 15.95 10.61 -3.04
N TYR A 21 15.90 11.16 -1.82
CA TYR A 21 15.53 12.55 -1.54
C TYR A 21 14.15 12.96 -2.05
N PHE A 22 13.19 12.03 -2.09
CA PHE A 22 11.80 12.38 -2.38
C PHE A 22 11.27 13.34 -1.29
N SER A 23 10.47 14.33 -1.70
CA SER A 23 9.86 15.27 -0.76
C SER A 23 9.00 14.55 0.28
N SER A 24 8.98 15.04 1.52
CA SER A 24 8.17 14.46 2.59
C SER A 24 6.69 14.38 2.23
N LYS A 25 6.14 15.43 1.59
CA LYS A 25 4.75 15.45 1.12
C LYS A 25 4.44 14.32 0.14
N PHE A 26 5.37 14.04 -0.78
CA PHE A 26 5.20 12.92 -1.72
C PHE A 26 5.31 11.58 -1.00
N LEU A 27 6.25 11.47 -0.07
CA LEU A 27 6.43 10.28 0.77
C LEU A 27 5.14 9.94 1.53
N ASP A 28 4.55 10.93 2.19
CA ASP A 28 3.35 10.78 3.00
C ASP A 28 2.14 10.42 2.14
N LEU A 29 1.98 11.08 0.98
CA LEU A 29 0.92 10.75 0.02
C LEU A 29 1.03 9.29 -0.43
N LEU A 30 2.22 8.86 -0.85
CA LEU A 30 2.45 7.51 -1.35
C LEU A 30 2.24 6.47 -0.24
N LEU A 31 2.79 6.72 0.95
CA LEU A 31 2.72 5.78 2.06
C LEU A 31 1.31 5.62 2.61
N ASN A 32 0.50 6.69 2.63
CA ASN A 32 -0.92 6.60 2.98
C ASN A 32 -1.73 5.71 2.01
N CYS A 33 -1.30 5.58 0.77
CA CYS A 33 -1.96 4.71 -0.21
C CYS A 33 -1.60 3.23 -0.04
N VAL A 34 -0.44 2.91 0.55
CA VAL A 34 0.09 1.53 0.59
C VAL A 34 0.17 0.91 1.97
N LEU A 35 0.21 1.70 3.06
CA LEU A 35 0.46 1.16 4.41
C LEU A 35 -0.74 0.43 5.03
N ASP A 36 -1.98 0.74 4.63
CA ASP A 36 -3.18 0.09 5.16
C ASP A 36 -4.31 0.11 4.10
N PRO A 37 -4.15 -0.58 2.97
CA PRO A 37 -5.12 -0.52 1.89
C PRO A 37 -6.46 -1.11 2.33
N LYS A 38 -7.52 -0.32 2.18
CA LYS A 38 -8.91 -0.75 2.35
C LYS A 38 -9.63 -0.68 1.02
N PHE A 39 -10.28 -1.76 0.63
CA PHE A 39 -11.05 -1.79 -0.60
C PHE A 39 -12.43 -2.38 -0.35
N CYS A 40 -13.35 -2.08 -1.26
CA CYS A 40 -14.67 -2.67 -1.32
C CYS A 40 -14.92 -3.08 -2.77
N ILE A 41 -15.66 -4.15 -2.96
CA ILE A 41 -16.01 -4.62 -4.29
C ILE A 41 -17.37 -4.03 -4.65
N LEU A 42 -17.46 -3.41 -5.81
CA LEU A 42 -18.72 -2.98 -6.40
C LEU A 42 -19.30 -4.13 -7.23
N ILE A 43 -20.43 -4.67 -6.80
CA ILE A 43 -21.14 -5.74 -7.51
C ILE A 43 -22.50 -5.19 -7.92
N ASN A 44 -22.71 -5.02 -9.22
CA ASN A 44 -23.94 -4.42 -9.79
C ASN A 44 -24.28 -3.06 -9.15
N GLY A 45 -23.26 -2.23 -8.94
CA GLY A 45 -23.41 -0.90 -8.32
C GLY A 45 -23.61 -0.91 -6.80
N LYS A 46 -23.74 -2.09 -6.17
CA LYS A 46 -23.80 -2.23 -4.71
C LYS A 46 -22.40 -2.46 -4.15
N LYS A 47 -22.07 -1.72 -3.09
CA LYS A 47 -20.80 -1.80 -2.39
C LYS A 47 -20.83 -2.96 -1.38
N SER A 48 -19.82 -3.83 -1.43
CA SER A 48 -19.57 -4.82 -0.38
C SER A 48 -19.09 -4.15 0.91
N ASP A 49 -19.02 -4.93 1.98
CA ASP A 49 -18.31 -4.50 3.18
C ASP A 49 -16.84 -4.15 2.87
N TRP A 50 -16.27 -3.31 3.73
CA TRP A 50 -14.87 -2.95 3.65
C TRP A 50 -13.98 -4.16 3.95
N ILE A 51 -13.03 -4.42 3.07
CA ILE A 51 -12.00 -5.43 3.22
C ILE A 51 -10.72 -4.71 3.61
N GLU A 52 -10.21 -5.03 4.79
CA GLU A 52 -8.90 -4.57 5.25
C GLU A 52 -7.83 -5.49 4.68
N ALA A 53 -7.05 -5.01 3.72
CA ALA A 53 -5.93 -5.79 3.20
C ALA A 53 -4.74 -5.72 4.15
N LYS A 54 -4.08 -6.86 4.30
CA LYS A 54 -2.80 -6.99 4.97
C LYS A 54 -1.72 -7.22 3.94
N SER A 55 -0.58 -6.59 4.14
CA SER A 55 0.59 -6.65 3.26
C SER A 55 1.86 -6.81 4.10
N GLY A 56 2.87 -7.48 3.53
CA GLY A 56 4.11 -7.82 4.22
C GLY A 56 4.53 -9.27 3.94
N PHE A 57 5.80 -9.58 4.23
CA PHE A 57 6.32 -10.94 4.10
C PHE A 57 5.43 -11.93 4.86
N ARG A 58 4.83 -12.88 4.12
CA ARG A 58 4.17 -14.06 4.67
C ARG A 58 5.19 -15.18 4.86
#